data_AF-A0A8J7KDD6-F1
#
_entry.id   AF-A0A8J7KDD6-F1
#
_cell.length_a   1.000
_cell.length_b   1.000
_cell.length_c   1.000
_cell.angle_alpha   90.00
_cell.angle_beta   90.00
_cell.angle_gamma   90.00
#
_symmetry.space_group_name_H-M   'P 1'
#
loop_
_entity.id
_entity.type
_entity.pdbx_description
1 polymer ?
#
loop_
_entity_poly.entity_id
_entity_poly.type
_entity_poly.pdbx_seq_one_letter_code
_entity_poly.pdbx_strand_id
1 'polypeptide(L)'
;MNDHNNERDDIFDKNILLNTTRESREAEHKGEDKSFWFKLLFWMMIFVVASLLYRGYVLYTTNDYLFRSFLNEDAPVMPQWYPIATIAVSIITLIGLFLTYYYRKIGPYIVVGSLFIAASFQPEFMADGTLYTLFALFVFIGYGLAIIYPYWHKFK
;
A
#
# COMPACT_ATOMS: atom_id res chain seq x y z
N MET A 1 -61.22 27.02 5.48
CA MET A 1 -59.99 27.55 4.88
C MET A 1 -58.92 27.60 5.96
N ASN A 2 -58.05 26.58 5.98
CA ASN A 2 -56.65 26.62 6.45
C ASN A 2 -56.23 25.19 6.75
N ASP A 3 -55.77 24.48 5.72
CA ASP A 3 -55.18 23.15 5.84
C ASP A 3 -53.95 23.03 4.92
N HIS A 4 -53.12 24.08 4.92
CA HIS A 4 -51.92 24.19 4.07
C HIS A 4 -50.64 24.57 4.82
N ASN A 5 -50.70 24.66 6.15
CA ASN A 5 -49.52 24.98 6.97
C ASN A 5 -48.89 23.76 7.65
N ASN A 6 -49.57 22.62 7.79
CA ASN A 6 -48.98 21.44 8.42
C ASN A 6 -47.91 20.77 7.55
N GLU A 7 -48.09 20.69 6.22
CA GLU A 7 -47.14 19.97 5.35
C GLU A 7 -45.75 20.61 5.26
N ARG A 8 -45.61 21.91 5.59
CA ARG A 8 -44.30 22.61 5.52
C ARG A 8 -43.45 22.40 6.76
N ASP A 9 -44.07 22.20 7.92
CA ASP A 9 -43.36 22.01 9.19
C ASP A 9 -42.79 20.58 9.27
N ASP A 10 -43.41 19.62 8.57
CA ASP A 10 -42.98 18.23 8.50
C ASP A 10 -41.67 18.05 7.73
N ILE A 11 -41.40 18.87 6.70
CA ILE A 11 -40.19 18.78 5.86
C ILE A 11 -38.93 19.22 6.64
N PHE A 12 -39.11 20.10 7.63
CA PHE A 12 -38.04 20.59 8.49
C PHE A 12 -38.04 19.97 9.88
N ASP A 13 -38.83 18.91 10.10
CA ASP A 13 -38.79 18.19 11.36
C ASP A 13 -37.38 17.62 11.55
N LYS A 14 -36.74 18.09 12.63
CA LYS A 14 -35.41 17.69 13.05
C LYS A 14 -35.30 16.17 13.14
N ASN A 15 -36.39 15.46 13.44
CA ASN A 15 -36.42 14.00 13.49
C ASN A 15 -36.24 13.36 12.11
N ILE A 16 -36.86 13.92 11.06
CA ILE A 16 -36.70 13.46 9.67
C ILE A 16 -35.29 13.77 9.19
N LEU A 17 -34.77 14.98 9.44
CA LEU A 17 -33.39 15.33 9.10
C LEU A 17 -32.36 14.43 9.81
N LEU A 18 -32.56 14.16 11.10
CA LEU A 18 -31.71 13.24 11.87
C LEU A 18 -31.84 11.80 11.37
N ASN A 19 -33.03 11.37 10.95
CA ASN A 19 -33.26 10.03 10.43
C ASN A 19 -32.66 9.85 9.03
N THR A 20 -32.79 10.83 8.13
CA THR A 20 -32.11 10.83 6.82
C THR A 20 -30.59 10.90 6.95
N THR A 21 -30.08 11.65 7.95
CA THR A 21 -28.63 11.68 8.25
C THR A 21 -28.16 10.38 8.89
N ARG A 22 -29.02 9.69 9.66
CA ARG A 22 -28.73 8.36 10.20
C ARG A 22 -28.80 7.30 9.12
N GLU A 23 -29.81 7.29 8.26
CA GLU A 23 -29.90 6.34 7.15
C GLU A 23 -28.78 6.56 6.13
N SER A 24 -28.36 7.80 5.84
CA SER A 24 -27.19 8.03 4.97
C SER A 24 -25.87 7.60 5.62
N ARG A 25 -25.73 7.74 6.95
CA ARG A 25 -24.59 7.20 7.72
C ARG A 25 -24.66 5.69 7.97
N GLU A 26 -25.85 5.09 8.00
CA GLU A 26 -26.09 3.66 8.24
C GLU A 26 -26.15 2.85 6.93
N ALA A 27 -26.40 3.52 5.79
CA ALA A 27 -26.16 3.00 4.44
C ALA A 27 -24.66 2.96 4.10
N GLU A 28 -23.83 3.66 4.87
CA GLU A 28 -22.38 3.62 4.77
C GLU A 28 -21.83 2.40 5.54
N HIS A 29 -21.42 1.37 4.79
CA HIS A 29 -20.61 0.23 5.24
C HIS A 29 -21.26 -0.90 6.05
N LYS A 30 -22.46 -1.35 5.67
CA LYS A 30 -22.85 -2.75 5.93
C LYS A 30 -22.11 -3.69 4.98
N GLY A 31 -21.06 -4.34 5.48
CA GLY A 31 -20.53 -5.58 4.90
C GLY A 31 -19.90 -5.46 3.51
N GLU A 32 -19.28 -4.32 3.19
CA GLU A 32 -18.62 -4.17 1.90
C GLU A 32 -17.39 -5.07 1.81
N ASP A 33 -17.50 -6.12 0.99
CA ASP A 33 -16.37 -6.84 0.47
C ASP A 33 -15.29 -5.87 -0.03
N LYS A 34 -14.02 -6.23 0.16
CA LYS A 34 -12.88 -5.45 -0.36
C LYS A 34 -13.12 -5.13 -1.84
N SER A 35 -13.11 -3.84 -2.19
CA SER A 35 -13.35 -3.36 -3.56
C SER A 35 -12.44 -4.08 -4.55
N PHE A 36 -12.90 -4.22 -5.80
CA PHE A 36 -12.07 -4.74 -6.89
C PHE A 36 -10.71 -4.03 -6.95
N TRP A 37 -10.71 -2.70 -6.84
CA TRP A 37 -9.50 -1.88 -6.81
C TRP A 37 -8.58 -2.18 -5.64
N PHE A 38 -9.16 -2.45 -4.46
CA PHE A 38 -8.39 -2.89 -3.29
C PHE A 38 -7.68 -4.22 -3.59
N LYS A 39 -8.41 -5.20 -4.12
CA LYS A 39 -7.84 -6.53 -4.44
C LYS A 39 -6.75 -6.43 -5.50
N LEU A 40 -6.99 -5.65 -6.56
CA LEU A 40 -6.03 -5.44 -7.65
C LEU A 40 -4.73 -4.79 -7.16
N LEU A 41 -4.84 -3.68 -6.43
CA LEU A 41 -3.66 -2.98 -5.89
C LEU A 41 -2.93 -3.82 -4.84
N PHE A 42 -3.67 -4.59 -4.04
CA PHE A 42 -3.06 -5.52 -3.10
C PHE A 42 -2.26 -6.62 -3.80
N TRP A 43 -2.80 -7.20 -4.87
CA TRP A 43 -2.08 -8.16 -5.71
C TRP A 43 -0.87 -7.55 -6.41
N MET A 44 -0.99 -6.33 -6.93
CA MET A 44 0.16 -5.60 -7.49
C MET A 44 1.25 -5.39 -6.43
N MET A 45 0.89 -5.01 -5.21
CA MET A 45 1.85 -4.85 -4.12
C MET A 45 2.53 -6.17 -3.77
N ILE A 46 1.79 -7.27 -3.70
CA ILE A 46 2.38 -8.60 -3.49
C ILE A 46 3.36 -8.91 -4.62
N PHE A 47 3.00 -8.64 -5.87
CA PHE A 47 3.89 -8.86 -7.02
C PHE A 47 5.18 -8.02 -6.95
N VAL A 48 5.08 -6.75 -6.52
CA VAL A 48 6.25 -5.89 -6.29
C VAL A 48 7.13 -6.45 -5.17
N VAL A 49 6.56 -6.83 -4.03
CA VAL A 49 7.36 -7.41 -2.93
C VAL A 49 7.95 -8.77 -3.30
N ALA A 50 7.22 -9.59 -4.06
CA ALA A 50 7.72 -10.87 -4.56
C ALA A 50 8.89 -10.70 -5.54
N SER A 51 8.85 -9.68 -6.40
CA SER A 51 9.98 -9.36 -7.28
C SER A 51 11.19 -8.83 -6.50
N LEU A 52 11.00 -8.04 -5.44
CA LEU A 52 12.07 -7.67 -4.51
C LEU A 52 12.71 -8.90 -3.83
N LEU A 53 11.88 -9.85 -3.37
CA LEU A 53 12.36 -11.11 -2.78
C LEU A 53 13.14 -11.96 -3.78
N TYR A 54 12.59 -12.15 -4.97
CA TYR A 54 13.26 -12.90 -6.05
C TYR A 54 14.60 -12.27 -6.38
N ARG A 55 14.67 -10.96 -6.45
CA ARG A 55 15.91 -10.24 -6.69
C ARG A 55 16.92 -10.42 -5.55
N GLY A 56 16.48 -10.30 -4.30
CA GLY A 56 17.33 -10.56 -3.14
C GLY A 56 17.91 -11.98 -3.15
N TYR A 57 17.11 -12.96 -3.56
CA TYR A 57 17.55 -14.35 -3.73
C TYR A 57 18.57 -14.53 -4.88
N VAL A 58 18.32 -13.91 -6.03
CA VAL A 58 19.27 -13.93 -7.16
C VAL A 58 20.59 -13.30 -6.72
N LEU A 59 20.55 -12.11 -6.10
CA LEU A 59 21.74 -11.43 -5.57
C LEU A 59 22.52 -12.30 -4.57
N TYR A 60 21.82 -13.04 -3.70
CA TYR A 60 22.44 -13.95 -2.73
C TYR A 60 23.15 -15.13 -3.41
N THR A 61 22.60 -15.66 -4.49
CA THR A 61 23.13 -16.86 -5.17
C THR A 61 24.18 -16.55 -6.23
N THR A 62 24.00 -15.47 -7.01
CA THR A 62 24.88 -15.13 -8.13
C THR A 62 25.94 -14.11 -7.79
N ASN A 63 25.78 -13.34 -6.70
CA ASN A 63 26.61 -12.16 -6.38
C ASN A 63 26.70 -11.14 -7.54
N ASP A 64 25.69 -11.15 -8.44
CA ASP A 64 25.65 -10.26 -9.59
C ASP A 64 25.08 -8.89 -9.20
N TYR A 65 25.91 -8.13 -8.49
CA TYR A 65 25.60 -6.79 -8.02
C TYR A 65 25.92 -5.76 -9.09
N LEU A 66 24.99 -4.84 -9.37
CA LEU A 66 25.21 -3.73 -10.32
C LEU A 66 25.62 -4.20 -11.73
N PHE A 67 25.12 -5.34 -12.20
CA PHE A 67 25.50 -5.94 -13.49
C PHE A 67 27.00 -6.22 -13.58
N ARG A 68 27.57 -6.82 -12.52
CA ARG A 68 28.96 -7.27 -12.51
C ARG A 68 29.28 -8.20 -13.68
N SER A 69 28.29 -8.98 -14.13
CA SER A 69 28.36 -9.78 -15.36
C SER A 69 28.57 -8.95 -16.64
N PHE A 70 28.15 -7.68 -16.68
CA PHE A 70 28.31 -6.77 -17.81
C PHE A 70 29.46 -5.76 -17.64
N LEU A 71 29.79 -5.36 -16.41
CA LEU A 71 30.79 -4.33 -16.09
C LEU A 71 32.16 -4.89 -15.66
N ASN A 72 32.33 -6.22 -15.58
CA ASN A 72 33.58 -6.89 -15.21
C ASN A 72 34.20 -6.37 -13.89
N GLU A 73 35.50 -6.03 -13.87
CA GLU A 73 36.28 -5.70 -12.67
C GLU A 73 36.03 -4.28 -12.12
N ASP A 74 35.38 -3.41 -12.90
CA ASP A 74 35.05 -2.04 -12.48
C ASP A 74 33.78 -1.97 -11.61
N ALA A 75 33.03 -3.07 -11.51
CA ALA A 75 31.85 -3.13 -10.65
C ALA A 75 32.26 -3.21 -9.16
N PRO A 76 31.71 -2.34 -8.30
CA PRO A 76 32.00 -2.35 -6.87
C PRO A 76 31.72 -3.72 -6.26
N VAL A 77 32.56 -4.15 -5.31
CA VAL A 77 32.32 -5.40 -4.59
C VAL A 77 31.02 -5.27 -3.80
N MET A 78 30.10 -6.20 -4.02
CA MET A 78 28.83 -6.26 -3.30
C MET A 78 29.06 -6.45 -1.79
N PRO A 79 28.49 -5.59 -0.93
CA PRO A 79 28.52 -5.83 0.51
C PRO A 79 27.72 -7.09 0.86
N GLN A 80 28.30 -7.99 1.66
CA GLN A 80 27.66 -9.27 2.05
C GLN A 80 26.33 -9.08 2.82
N TRP A 81 26.13 -7.92 3.46
CA TRP A 81 24.88 -7.61 4.16
C TRP A 81 23.74 -7.21 3.22
N TYR A 82 24.04 -6.74 2.00
CA TYR A 82 23.05 -6.19 1.05
C TYR A 82 21.96 -7.18 0.61
N PRO A 83 22.25 -8.43 0.19
CA PRO A 83 21.21 -9.37 -0.22
C PRO A 83 20.36 -9.81 0.98
N ILE A 84 21.00 -10.01 2.14
CA ILE A 84 20.33 -10.40 3.38
C ILE A 84 19.37 -9.30 3.85
N ALA A 85 19.81 -8.03 3.82
CA ALA A 85 18.98 -6.89 4.15
C ALA A 85 17.81 -6.74 3.17
N THR A 86 18.05 -6.91 1.87
CA THR A 86 17.00 -6.86 0.84
C THR A 86 15.92 -7.91 1.10
N ILE A 87 16.31 -9.16 1.39
CA ILE A 87 15.37 -10.24 1.73
C ILE A 87 14.62 -9.91 3.03
N ALA A 88 15.33 -9.52 4.08
CA ALA A 88 14.74 -9.24 5.39
C ALA A 88 13.70 -8.10 5.32
N VAL A 89 14.03 -7.00 4.65
CA VAL A 89 13.13 -5.86 4.49
C VAL A 89 11.92 -6.23 3.63
N SER A 90 12.11 -7.07 2.62
CA SER A 90 10.99 -7.56 1.80
C SER A 90 10.04 -8.45 2.59
N ILE A 91 10.55 -9.33 3.46
CA ILE A 91 9.74 -10.12 4.39
C ILE A 91 8.95 -9.21 5.33
N ILE A 92 9.59 -8.18 5.90
CA ILE A 92 8.92 -7.20 6.78
C ILE A 92 7.80 -6.47 6.04
N THR A 93 8.05 -6.08 4.78
CA THR A 93 7.03 -5.45 3.93
C THR A 93 5.85 -6.39 3.70
N LEU A 94 6.10 -7.69 3.53
CA LEU A 94 5.06 -8.70 3.34
C LEU A 94 4.23 -8.90 4.61
N ILE A 95 4.86 -8.88 5.79
CA ILE A 95 4.18 -8.87 7.08
C ILE A 95 3.31 -7.61 7.21
N GLY A 96 3.85 -6.44 6.85
CA GLY A 96 3.12 -5.17 6.81
C GLY A 96 1.88 -5.25 5.91
N LEU A 97 2.03 -5.78 4.69
CA LEU A 97 0.93 -5.96 3.74
C LEU A 97 -0.16 -6.88 4.32
N PHE A 98 0.24 -7.99 4.93
CA PHE A 98 -0.69 -8.89 5.59
C PHE A 98 -1.46 -8.18 6.70
N LEU A 99 -0.78 -7.44 7.58
CA LEU A 99 -1.42 -6.64 8.63
C LEU A 99 -2.38 -5.59 8.05
N THR A 100 -2.03 -4.96 6.93
CA THR A 100 -2.90 -4.02 6.23
C THR A 100 -4.15 -4.70 5.68
N TYR A 101 -4.03 -5.94 5.20
CA TYR A 101 -5.18 -6.74 4.74
C TYR A 101 -6.18 -7.03 5.86
N TYR A 102 -5.73 -7.15 7.12
CA TYR A 102 -6.60 -7.29 8.29
C TYR A 102 -7.04 -5.95 8.90
N TYR A 103 -6.79 -4.83 8.21
CA TYR A 103 -7.10 -3.49 8.70
C TYR A 103 -6.45 -3.19 10.07
N ARG A 104 -5.22 -3.65 10.33
CA ARG A 104 -4.46 -3.21 11.51
C ARG A 104 -3.68 -1.95 11.20
N LYS A 105 -3.83 -0.88 12.01
CA LYS A 105 -3.18 0.42 11.76
C LYS A 105 -1.67 0.33 11.61
N ILE A 106 -1.04 -0.62 12.30
CA ILE A 106 0.41 -0.84 12.24
C ILE A 106 0.89 -1.33 10.86
N GLY A 107 0.04 -2.03 10.11
CA GLY A 107 0.40 -2.62 8.81
C GLY A 107 0.87 -1.58 7.79
N PRO A 108 0.08 -0.54 7.50
CA PRO A 108 0.48 0.55 6.63
C PRO A 108 1.80 1.20 7.02
N TYR A 109 2.01 1.49 8.31
CA TYR A 109 3.27 2.08 8.79
C TYR A 109 4.47 1.18 8.57
N ILE A 110 4.31 -0.14 8.79
CA ILE A 110 5.37 -1.12 8.51
C ILE A 110 5.69 -1.15 7.02
N VAL A 111 4.68 -1.20 6.14
CA VAL A 111 4.88 -1.20 4.66
C VAL A 111 5.62 0.05 4.21
N VAL A 112 5.20 1.23 4.70
CA VAL A 112 5.83 2.51 4.41
C VAL A 112 7.28 2.54 4.88
N GLY A 113 7.50 2.21 6.14
CA GLY A 113 8.85 2.23 6.74
C GLY A 113 9.79 1.24 6.07
N SER A 114 9.33 0.01 5.81
CA SER A 114 10.16 -1.02 5.19
C SER A 114 10.53 -0.67 3.75
N LEU A 115 9.58 -0.17 2.95
CA LEU A 115 9.88 0.25 1.57
C LEU A 115 10.81 1.46 1.53
N PHE A 116 10.67 2.41 2.45
CA PHE A 116 11.60 3.54 2.58
C PHE A 116 13.02 3.08 2.90
N ILE A 117 13.16 2.14 3.84
CA ILE A 117 14.45 1.52 4.18
C ILE A 117 15.03 0.76 2.98
N ALA A 118 14.21 -0.01 2.26
CA ALA A 118 14.63 -0.72 1.06
C ALA A 118 15.18 0.24 -0.02
N ALA A 119 14.45 1.34 -0.28
CA ALA A 119 14.86 2.36 -1.23
C ALA A 119 16.15 3.09 -0.80
N SER A 120 16.34 3.29 0.51
CA SER A 120 17.55 3.93 1.06
C SER A 120 18.79 3.03 0.94
N PHE A 121 18.60 1.71 0.95
CA PHE A 121 19.68 0.73 0.82
C PHE A 121 20.02 0.39 -0.63
N GLN A 122 19.11 0.63 -1.58
CA GLN A 122 19.35 0.34 -2.99
C GLN A 122 20.35 1.34 -3.59
N PRO A 123 21.55 0.88 -4.01
CA PRO A 123 22.55 1.72 -4.65
C PRO A 123 22.23 2.01 -6.13
N GLU A 124 21.05 1.60 -6.59
CA GLU A 124 20.69 1.42 -8.00
C GLU A 124 19.86 2.59 -8.56
N PHE A 125 20.13 3.81 -8.11
CA PHE A 125 19.72 5.04 -8.82
C PHE A 125 20.48 5.21 -10.16
N MET A 126 20.74 4.10 -10.86
CA MET A 126 21.15 4.05 -12.25
C MET A 126 19.96 3.60 -13.09
N ALA A 127 19.90 4.08 -14.34
CA ALA A 127 18.70 4.18 -15.19
C ALA A 127 17.68 3.01 -15.12
N ASP A 128 18.13 1.76 -15.07
CA ASP A 128 17.26 0.57 -15.01
C ASP A 128 16.69 0.27 -13.60
N GLY A 129 17.49 0.44 -12.54
CA GLY A 129 17.03 0.31 -11.16
C GLY A 129 16.05 1.42 -10.79
N THR A 130 16.28 2.62 -11.32
CA THR A 130 15.41 3.80 -11.14
C THR A 130 13.96 3.52 -11.54
N LEU A 131 13.73 2.83 -12.66
CA LEU A 131 12.39 2.53 -13.18
C LEU A 131 11.61 1.61 -12.24
N TYR A 132 12.28 0.60 -11.69
CA TYR A 132 11.70 -0.32 -10.72
C TYR A 132 11.37 0.40 -9.40
N THR A 133 12.28 1.24 -8.89
CA THR A 133 12.01 2.07 -7.70
C THR A 133 10.92 3.11 -7.92
N LEU A 134 10.86 3.76 -9.09
CA LEU A 134 9.80 4.71 -9.46
C LEU A 134 8.45 4.00 -9.58
N PHE A 135 8.43 2.81 -10.18
CA PHE A 135 7.24 1.97 -10.24
C PHE A 135 6.80 1.55 -8.84
N ALA A 136 7.72 1.08 -8.00
CA ALA A 136 7.43 0.72 -6.61
C ALA A 136 6.92 1.93 -5.82
N LEU A 137 7.50 3.11 -6.00
CA LEU A 137 7.07 4.36 -5.37
C LEU A 137 5.69 4.82 -5.87
N PHE A 138 5.42 4.68 -7.17
CA PHE A 138 4.12 4.96 -7.76
C PHE A 138 3.04 4.01 -7.24
N VAL A 139 3.33 2.70 -7.20
CA VAL A 139 2.41 1.70 -6.64
C VAL A 139 2.24 1.93 -5.14
N PHE A 140 3.28 2.36 -4.44
CA PHE A 140 3.22 2.73 -3.02
C PHE A 140 2.36 3.98 -2.74
N ILE A 141 2.51 5.04 -3.54
CA ILE A 141 1.67 6.24 -3.47
C ILE A 141 0.22 5.89 -3.84
N GLY A 142 0.04 5.10 -4.91
CA GLY A 142 -1.27 4.59 -5.33
C GLY A 142 -1.92 3.72 -4.27
N TYR A 143 -1.15 2.88 -3.59
CA TYR A 143 -1.59 2.08 -2.45
C TYR A 143 -2.02 2.98 -1.27
N GLY A 144 -1.26 4.03 -0.98
CA GLY A 144 -1.63 5.01 0.04
C GLY A 144 -2.95 5.72 -0.27
N LEU A 145 -3.13 6.17 -1.50
CA LEU A 145 -4.32 6.91 -1.91
C LEU A 145 -5.56 6.01 -2.09
N ALA A 146 -5.42 4.79 -2.59
CA ALA A 146 -6.57 3.94 -2.95
C ALA A 146 -6.87 2.82 -1.94
N ILE A 147 -5.93 2.50 -1.03
CA ILE A 147 -6.16 1.51 0.03
C ILE A 147 -6.17 2.18 1.39
N ILE A 148 -5.14 2.97 1.73
CA ILE A 148 -5.01 3.54 3.08
C ILE A 148 -6.08 4.61 3.30
N TYR A 149 -6.20 5.60 2.40
CA TYR A 149 -7.12 6.73 2.57
C TYR A 149 -8.61 6.34 2.65
N PRO A 150 -9.21 5.62 1.67
CA PRO A 150 -10.64 5.31 1.70
C PRO A 150 -11.01 4.32 2.81
N TYR A 151 -10.11 3.39 3.16
CA TYR A 151 -10.38 2.39 4.19
C TYR A 151 -9.84 2.77 5.58
N TRP A 152 -9.24 3.97 5.76
CA TRP A 152 -8.60 4.38 7.03
C TRP A 152 -9.52 4.22 8.24
N HIS A 153 -10.81 4.53 8.06
CA HIS A 153 -11.85 4.39 9.08
C HIS A 153 -12.08 2.94 9.54
N LYS A 154 -11.75 1.93 8.70
CA LYS A 154 -11.84 0.50 9.06
C LYS A 154 -10.61 0.01 9.83
N PHE A 155 -9.50 0.77 9.82
CA PHE A 155 -8.30 0.37 10.53
C PHE A 155 -8.47 0.50 12.04
N LYS A 156 -8.12 -0.57 12.76
CA LYS A 156 -8.11 -0.64 14.23
C LYS A 156 -6.69 -0.63 14.77
#